data_AF-A0A146KSA6-F1
#
_entry.id   AF-A0A146KSA6-F1
#
_cell.length_a   1.000
_cell.length_b   1.000
_cell.length_c   1.000
_cell.angle_alpha   90.00
_cell.angle_beta   90.00
_cell.angle_gamma   90.00
#
_symmetry.space_group_name_H-M   'P 1'
#
loop_
_entity.id
_entity.type
_entity.pdbx_description
1 polymer ?
#
loop_
_entity_poly.entity_id
_entity_poly.type
_entity_poly.pdbx_seq_one_letter_code
_entity_poly.pdbx_strand_id
1 'polypeptide(L)'
;VPPKGKHQCKLCYKAFNHKSTLSRHKTLAHTVNPPIFICAHCSKRYKTKVSLRRHLQNVESKDASRKTSLAVNCALCDYKSGKSEMLEHYEQIHGTTIEKEIIKFASEDEFHVWKHQTEIHTTARFTKLKSTP
;
A
#
# COMPACT_ATOMS: atom_id res chain seq x y z
N VAL A 1 15.85 18.39 -4.16
CA VAL A 1 14.73 17.92 -5.00
C VAL A 1 13.64 18.99 -5.02
N PRO A 2 13.29 19.58 -6.18
CA PRO A 2 12.20 20.56 -6.23
C PRO A 2 10.87 19.90 -5.84
N PRO A 3 10.00 20.58 -5.09
CA PRO A 3 8.75 20.00 -4.64
C PRO A 3 7.86 19.70 -5.85
N LYS A 4 7.67 18.40 -6.14
CA LYS A 4 6.85 17.93 -7.27
C LYS A 4 5.37 18.22 -6.98
N GLY A 5 4.78 19.19 -7.68
CA GLY A 5 3.35 19.49 -7.64
C GLY A 5 3.01 20.87 -8.22
N LYS A 6 1.94 20.97 -9.03
CA LYS A 6 1.52 22.23 -9.68
C LYS A 6 0.93 23.27 -8.72
N HIS A 7 0.54 22.87 -7.51
CA HIS A 7 -0.15 23.72 -6.56
C HIS A 7 0.60 23.81 -5.24
N GLN A 8 1.21 24.95 -4.95
CA GLN A 8 2.03 25.17 -3.76
C GLN A 8 1.28 25.88 -2.63
N CYS A 9 1.50 25.46 -1.39
CA CYS A 9 1.04 26.18 -0.21
C CYS A 9 1.92 27.40 0.03
N LYS A 10 1.32 28.59 0.12
CA LYS A 10 2.08 29.83 0.39
C LYS A 10 2.53 29.99 1.85
N LEU A 11 2.02 29.16 2.76
CA LEU A 11 2.35 29.24 4.20
C LEU A 11 3.51 28.33 4.58
N CYS A 12 3.62 27.14 3.98
CA CYS A 12 4.68 26.17 4.28
C CYS A 12 5.42 25.63 3.06
N TYR A 13 5.15 26.18 1.87
CA TYR A 13 5.82 25.87 0.61
C TYR A 13 5.73 24.41 0.12
N LYS A 14 4.94 23.54 0.77
CA LYS A 14 4.63 22.18 0.27
C LYS A 14 3.84 22.25 -1.04
N ALA A 15 4.23 21.42 -2.01
CA ALA A 15 3.55 21.30 -3.30
C ALA A 15 2.62 20.08 -3.36
N PHE A 16 1.55 20.22 -4.13
CA PHE A 16 0.50 19.21 -4.32
C PHE A 16 0.14 19.09 -5.80
N ASN A 17 -0.27 17.89 -6.22
CA ASN A 17 -0.64 17.61 -7.62
C ASN A 17 -2.01 18.17 -8.02
N HIS A 18 -2.91 18.39 -7.05
CA HIS A 18 -4.27 18.87 -7.31
C HIS A 18 -4.64 20.02 -6.37
N LYS A 19 -5.40 20.97 -6.91
CA LYS A 19 -5.93 22.13 -6.16
C LYS A 19 -6.77 21.69 -4.95
N SER A 20 -7.57 20.62 -5.09
CA SER A 20 -8.38 20.06 -4.00
C SER A 20 -7.53 19.57 -2.83
N THR A 21 -6.40 18.91 -3.12
CA THR A 21 -5.46 18.43 -2.10
C THR A 21 -4.76 19.58 -1.39
N LEU A 22 -4.34 20.63 -2.12
CA LEU A 22 -3.80 21.85 -1.52
C LEU A 22 -4.84 22.55 -0.62
N SER A 23 -6.08 22.68 -1.09
CA SER A 23 -7.16 23.30 -0.32
C SER A 23 -7.38 22.57 1.00
N ARG A 24 -7.50 21.25 0.94
CA ARG A 24 -7.62 20.40 2.14
C ARG A 24 -6.42 20.54 3.06
N HIS A 25 -5.21 20.57 2.52
CA HIS A 25 -4.01 20.79 3.32
C HIS A 25 -4.06 22.11 4.08
N LYS A 26 -4.45 23.22 3.42
CA LYS A 26 -4.58 24.53 4.08
C LYS A 26 -5.56 24.47 5.25
N THR A 27 -6.74 23.89 5.03
CA THR A 27 -7.77 23.73 6.07
C THR A 27 -7.31 22.88 7.25
N LEU A 28 -6.49 21.85 7.02
CA LEU A 28 -6.09 20.92 8.07
C LEU A 28 -4.79 21.28 8.80
N ALA A 29 -3.89 22.02 8.16
CA ALA A 29 -2.56 22.31 8.67
C ALA A 29 -2.35 23.77 9.07
N HIS A 30 -3.19 24.68 8.59
CA HIS A 30 -3.01 26.13 8.78
C HIS A 30 -4.26 26.83 9.32
N THR A 31 -5.24 26.06 9.81
CA THR A 31 -6.40 26.59 10.52
C THR A 31 -6.28 26.23 11.99
N VAL A 32 -6.54 27.19 12.88
CA VAL A 32 -6.40 27.02 14.35
C VAL A 32 -7.30 25.90 14.87
N ASN A 33 -8.54 25.81 14.35
CA ASN A 33 -9.52 24.77 14.70
C ASN A 33 -9.99 24.04 13.44
N PRO A 34 -9.22 23.08 12.91
CA PRO A 34 -9.62 22.34 11.73
C PRO A 34 -10.83 21.44 12.04
N PRO A 35 -11.72 21.21 11.05
CA PRO A 35 -12.90 20.36 11.25
C PRO A 35 -12.48 18.94 11.63
N ILE A 36 -13.12 18.41 12.68
CA ILE A 36 -12.99 17.03 13.11
C ILE A 36 -14.33 16.32 12.85
N PHE A 37 -14.26 15.14 12.27
CA PHE A 37 -15.41 14.29 12.01
C PHE A 37 -15.37 13.12 12.97
N ILE A 38 -16.40 12.93 13.78
CA ILE A 38 -16.45 11.89 14.82
C ILE A 38 -17.44 10.81 14.37
N CYS A 39 -17.05 9.55 14.52
CA CYS A 39 -17.97 8.43 14.32
C CYS A 39 -18.96 8.37 15.50
N ALA A 40 -20.25 8.38 15.21
CA ALA A 40 -21.31 8.27 16.21
C ALA A 40 -21.33 6.91 16.94
N HIS A 41 -20.78 5.86 16.32
CA HIS A 41 -20.83 4.49 16.85
C HIS A 41 -19.61 4.08 17.70
N CYS A 42 -18.45 4.70 17.50
CA CYS A 42 -17.22 4.32 18.20
C CYS A 42 -16.33 5.50 18.63
N SER A 43 -16.84 6.73 18.52
CA SER A 43 -16.16 7.98 18.92
C SER A 43 -14.80 8.23 18.26
N LYS A 44 -14.41 7.44 17.25
CA LYS A 44 -13.17 7.63 16.49
C LYS A 44 -13.22 8.95 15.72
N ARG A 45 -12.11 9.69 15.77
CA ARG A 45 -11.94 11.02 15.18
C ARG A 45 -11.22 10.93 13.84
N TYR A 46 -11.70 11.71 12.87
CA TYR A 46 -11.19 11.74 11.51
C TYR A 46 -10.95 13.19 11.06
N LYS A 47 -9.85 13.40 10.32
CA LYS A 47 -9.50 14.72 9.77
C LYS A 47 -10.26 15.05 8.49
N THR A 48 -10.99 14.09 7.90
CA THR A 48 -11.73 14.31 6.64
C THR A 48 -13.04 13.53 6.59
N LYS A 49 -14.03 14.06 5.85
CA LYS A 49 -15.30 13.37 5.55
C LYS A 49 -15.09 12.04 4.81
N VAL A 50 -14.11 11.98 3.90
CA VAL A 50 -13.81 10.75 3.13
C VAL A 50 -13.30 9.64 4.05
N SER A 51 -12.42 9.98 5.00
CA SER A 51 -11.92 9.00 5.97
C SER A 51 -13.00 8.50 6.92
N LEU A 52 -13.92 9.36 7.37
CA LEU A 52 -15.07 8.94 8.18
C LEU A 52 -16.00 8.03 7.35
N ARG A 53 -16.32 8.41 6.11
CA ARG A 53 -17.20 7.59 5.24
C ARG A 53 -16.62 6.20 4.98
N ARG A 54 -15.32 6.11 4.71
CA ARG A 54 -14.62 4.81 4.57
C ARG A 54 -14.67 4.00 5.86
N HIS A 55 -14.53 4.66 7.01
CA HIS A 55 -14.68 3.97 8.29
C HIS A 55 -16.08 3.42 8.47
N LEU A 56 -17.13 4.23 8.23
CA LEU A 56 -18.53 3.80 8.33
C LEU A 56 -18.80 2.62 7.41
N GLN A 57 -18.36 2.70 6.15
CA GLN A 57 -18.43 1.57 5.22
C GLN A 57 -17.75 0.31 5.76
N ASN A 58 -16.56 0.43 6.36
CA ASN A 58 -15.87 -0.73 6.93
C ASN A 58 -16.49 -1.26 8.23
N VAL A 59 -17.20 -0.45 9.01
CA VAL A 59 -17.86 -0.90 10.25
C VAL A 59 -19.28 -1.40 10.03
N GLU A 60 -19.98 -0.91 9.00
CA GLU A 60 -21.33 -1.33 8.62
C GLU A 60 -21.32 -2.57 7.70
N SER A 61 -20.22 -2.81 6.99
CA SER A 61 -20.07 -3.97 6.09
C SER A 61 -19.30 -5.09 6.77
N LYS A 62 -20.02 -6.09 7.33
CA LYS A 62 -19.53 -7.46 7.23
C LYS A 62 -19.60 -7.81 5.74
N ASP A 63 -18.42 -7.90 5.12
CA ASP A 63 -18.17 -8.21 3.71
C ASP A 63 -18.21 -7.11 2.63
N ALA A 64 -17.18 -7.20 1.79
CA ALA A 64 -16.96 -6.61 0.46
C ALA A 64 -16.56 -5.13 0.28
N SER A 65 -15.25 -4.98 0.05
CA SER A 65 -14.70 -4.42 -1.21
C SER A 65 -14.39 -2.91 -1.28
N ARG A 66 -13.18 -2.56 -0.83
CA ARG A 66 -12.26 -1.76 -1.68
C ARG A 66 -10.78 -1.91 -1.32
N LYS A 67 -10.23 -3.09 -1.58
CA LYS A 67 -8.87 -3.22 -2.13
C LYS A 67 -8.94 -4.34 -3.16
N THR A 68 -8.71 -4.01 -4.43
CA THR A 68 -8.12 -4.96 -5.38
C THR A 68 -6.70 -5.26 -4.89
N SER A 69 -6.58 -5.98 -3.77
CA SER A 69 -5.39 -6.77 -3.50
C SER A 69 -5.47 -7.87 -4.53
N LEU A 70 -4.56 -7.86 -5.49
CA LEU A 70 -4.43 -8.94 -6.47
C LEU A 70 -4.38 -10.24 -5.67
N ALA A 71 -5.43 -11.06 -5.77
CA ALA A 71 -5.47 -12.35 -5.10
C ALA A 71 -4.27 -13.16 -5.59
N VAL A 72 -3.50 -13.68 -4.65
CA VAL A 72 -2.33 -14.52 -4.93
C VAL A 72 -2.80 -15.96 -4.80
N ASN A 73 -2.49 -16.76 -5.81
CA ASN A 73 -2.69 -18.20 -5.76
C ASN A 73 -1.49 -18.83 -5.05
N CYS A 74 -1.74 -19.84 -4.22
CA CYS A 74 -0.67 -20.69 -3.72
C CYS A 74 -0.02 -21.43 -4.89
N ALA A 75 1.31 -21.60 -4.84
CA ALA A 75 2.04 -22.37 -5.85
C ALA A 75 1.97 -23.89 -5.62
N LEU A 76 1.48 -24.33 -4.45
CA LEU A 76 1.47 -25.73 -4.01
C LEU A 76 0.04 -26.32 -3.90
N CYS A 77 -1.00 -25.48 -3.94
CA CYS A 77 -2.40 -25.91 -3.90
C CYS A 77 -3.35 -24.87 -4.50
N ASP A 78 -4.65 -25.17 -4.54
CA ASP A 78 -5.67 -24.30 -5.13
C ASP A 78 -6.11 -23.12 -4.24
N TYR A 79 -5.46 -22.93 -3.08
CA TYR A 79 -5.78 -21.85 -2.15
C TYR A 79 -5.46 -20.46 -2.73
N LYS A 80 -6.34 -19.49 -2.49
CA LYS A 80 -6.22 -18.12 -2.98
C LYS A 80 -6.52 -17.12 -1.86
N SER A 81 -5.62 -16.17 -1.63
CA SER A 81 -5.79 -15.15 -0.59
C SER A 81 -5.00 -13.87 -0.91
N GLY A 82 -5.06 -12.87 -0.01
CA GLY A 82 -4.17 -11.72 -0.09
C GLY A 82 -2.72 -12.09 0.22
N LYS A 83 -1.76 -11.27 -0.25
CA LYS A 83 -0.32 -11.52 -0.05
C LYS A 83 0.09 -11.75 1.42
N SER A 84 -0.51 -11.03 2.36
CA SER A 84 -0.21 -11.16 3.79
C SER A 84 -0.71 -12.48 4.37
N GLU A 85 -1.90 -12.92 3.97
CA GLU A 85 -2.53 -14.17 4.41
C GLU A 85 -1.84 -15.40 3.80
N MET A 86 -1.27 -15.24 2.60
CA MET A 86 -0.55 -16.31 1.92
C MET A 86 0.70 -16.77 2.70
N LEU A 87 1.39 -15.87 3.42
CA LEU A 87 2.55 -16.24 4.23
C LEU A 87 2.16 -17.20 5.36
N GLU A 88 1.07 -16.88 6.07
CA GLU A 88 0.53 -17.73 7.13
C GLU A 88 0.05 -19.08 6.58
N HIS A 89 -0.56 -19.09 5.39
CA HIS A 89 -0.96 -20.31 4.70
C HIS A 89 0.23 -21.24 4.41
N TYR A 90 1.35 -20.72 3.90
CA TYR A 90 2.54 -21.54 3.63
C TYR A 90 3.09 -22.19 4.92
N GLU A 91 3.11 -21.46 6.03
CA GLU A 91 3.58 -21.98 7.31
C GLU A 91 2.61 -23.01 7.89
N GLN A 92 1.31 -22.72 7.91
CA GLN A 92 0.31 -23.56 8.58
C GLN A 92 -0.10 -24.81 7.77
N ILE A 93 -0.16 -24.69 6.44
CA ILE A 93 -0.65 -25.77 5.56
C ILE A 93 0.49 -26.53 4.91
N HIS A 94 1.58 -25.84 4.57
CA HIS A 94 2.71 -26.44 3.86
C HIS A 94 3.97 -26.57 4.74
N GLY A 95 3.94 -26.15 6.01
CA GLY A 95 5.12 -26.16 6.88
C GLY A 95 6.30 -25.39 6.29
N THR A 96 6.04 -24.46 5.38
CA THR A 96 7.05 -23.77 4.58
C THR A 96 7.25 -22.37 5.12
N THR A 97 8.42 -22.11 5.70
CA THR A 97 8.82 -20.77 6.14
C THR A 97 9.34 -19.97 4.95
N ILE A 98 8.69 -18.84 4.65
CA ILE A 98 9.16 -17.91 3.62
C ILE A 98 10.08 -16.89 4.25
N GLU A 99 11.39 -17.07 4.08
CA GLU A 99 12.40 -16.12 4.51
C GLU A 99 12.54 -14.97 3.50
N LYS A 100 12.75 -13.75 4.00
CA LYS A 100 12.91 -12.56 3.17
C LYS A 100 14.38 -12.16 3.15
N GLU A 101 15.06 -12.47 2.06
CA GLU A 101 16.43 -12.01 1.83
C GLU A 101 16.47 -10.78 0.91
N ILE A 102 17.26 -9.78 1.30
CA ILE A 102 17.55 -8.61 0.47
C ILE A 102 18.88 -8.86 -0.24
N ILE A 103 18.81 -9.32 -1.48
CA ILE A 103 20.00 -9.53 -2.32
C ILE A 103 20.34 -8.20 -3.00
N LYS A 104 21.60 -7.76 -2.86
CA LYS A 104 22.14 -6.56 -3.50
C LYS A 104 23.00 -6.97 -4.68
N PHE A 105 22.79 -6.32 -5.81
CA PHE A 105 23.58 -6.50 -7.02
C PHE A 105 24.38 -5.22 -7.29
N ALA A 106 25.61 -5.35 -7.76
CA ALA A 106 26.48 -4.23 -8.11
C ALA A 106 26.07 -3.57 -9.43
N SER A 107 25.37 -4.29 -10.31
CA SER A 107 24.83 -3.78 -11.58
C SER A 107 23.49 -4.43 -11.97
N GLU A 108 22.78 -3.80 -12.91
CA GLU A 108 21.54 -4.35 -13.48
C GLU A 108 21.81 -5.61 -14.33
N ASP A 109 22.98 -5.70 -14.96
CA ASP A 109 23.41 -6.89 -15.69
C ASP A 109 23.60 -8.09 -14.76
N GLU A 110 24.20 -7.88 -13.59
CA GLU A 110 24.38 -8.91 -12.57
C GLU A 110 23.02 -9.44 -12.06
N PHE A 111 22.05 -8.53 -11.86
CA PHE A 111 20.68 -8.91 -11.52
C PHE A 111 20.04 -9.79 -12.60
N HIS A 112 20.19 -9.44 -13.89
CA HIS A 112 19.61 -10.22 -14.98
C HIS A 112 20.24 -11.61 -15.12
N VAL A 113 21.55 -11.74 -14.93
CA VAL A 113 22.24 -13.04 -14.92
C VAL A 113 21.75 -13.91 -13.76
N TRP A 114 21.72 -13.37 -12.54
CA TRP A 114 21.20 -14.08 -11.36
C TRP A 114 19.74 -14.50 -11.55
N LYS A 115 18.91 -13.60 -12.09
CA LYS A 115 17.50 -13.89 -12.36
C LYS A 115 17.35 -15.05 -13.35
N HIS A 116 18.09 -15.02 -14.46
CA HIS A 116 18.03 -16.05 -15.48
C HIS A 116 18.46 -17.42 -14.94
N GLN A 117 19.56 -17.46 -14.17
CA GLN A 117 20.01 -18.69 -13.51
C GLN A 117 18.98 -19.21 -12.51
N THR A 118 18.38 -18.32 -11.70
CA THR A 118 17.37 -18.72 -10.71
C THR A 118 16.09 -19.25 -11.37
N GLU A 119 15.65 -18.66 -12.49
CA GLU A 119 14.49 -19.14 -13.26
C GLU A 119 14.76 -20.48 -13.96
N ILE A 120 16.01 -20.81 -14.31
CA ILE A 120 16.39 -22.11 -14.88
C ILE A 120 16.42 -23.20 -13.79
N HIS A 121 16.97 -22.88 -12.62
CA HIS A 121 17.24 -23.86 -11.57
C HIS A 121 16.12 -23.99 -10.53
N THR A 122 15.11 -23.12 -10.55
CA THR A 122 14.01 -23.13 -9.58
C THR A 122 12.66 -22.83 -10.23
N THR A 123 11.56 -23.15 -9.53
CA THR A 123 10.20 -22.76 -9.94
C THR A 123 9.84 -21.33 -9.53
N ALA A 124 10.82 -20.51 -9.15
CA ALA A 124 10.59 -19.15 -8.67
C ALA A 124 10.03 -18.26 -9.79
N ARG A 125 8.88 -17.62 -9.52
CA ARG A 125 8.24 -16.67 -10.44
C ARG A 125 8.34 -15.26 -9.89
N PHE A 126 9.25 -14.47 -10.45
CA PHE A 126 9.51 -13.12 -9.96
C PHE A 126 8.48 -12.12 -10.50
N THR A 127 7.86 -11.36 -9.59
CA THR A 127 6.96 -10.26 -9.98
C THR A 127 7.69 -8.93 -9.83
N LYS A 128 7.81 -8.18 -10.93
CA LYS A 128 8.44 -6.85 -10.93
C LYS A 128 7.61 -5.88 -10.07
N LEU A 129 8.08 -5.58 -8.86
CA LEU A 129 7.54 -4.49 -8.06
C LEU A 129 8.04 -3.18 -8.67
N LYS A 130 7.10 -2.36 -9.18
CA LYS A 130 7.42 -1.01 -9.64
C LYS A 130 7.86 -0.19 -8.43
N SER A 131 9.17 0.00 -8.28
CA SER A 131 9.74 1.07 -7.45
C SER A 131 9.25 2.40 -8.03
N THR A 132 8.35 3.07 -7.32
CA THR A 132 7.99 4.44 -7.68
C THR A 132 9.17 5.36 -7.37
N PRO A 133 9.56 6.25 -8.31
CA PRO A 133 10.68 7.17 -8.15
C PRO A 133 10.41 8.32 -7.17
#